data_AF-A0A2V8RN56-F1
#
_entry.id   AF-A0A2V8RN56-F1
#
_cell.length_a   1.000
_cell.length_b   1.000
_cell.length_c   1.000
_cell.angle_alpha   90.00
_cell.angle_beta   90.00
_cell.angle_gamma   90.00
#
_symmetry.space_group_name_H-M   'P 1'
#
loop_
_entity.id
_entity.type
_entity.pdbx_description
1 polymer ?
#
loop_
_entity_poly.entity_id
_entity_poly.type
_entity_poly.pdbx_seq_one_letter_code
_entity_poly.pdbx_strand_id
1 'polypeptide(L)' 'MTTIRTISEIAEGFGLTLETAILPDGDRAFRVYKGVNQIFIGTGPAVREFLNAYENERPGLYEGSMYAYKE' A
#
# COMPACT_ATOMS: atom_id res chain seq x y z
N MET A 1 5.10 7.34 -24.90
CA MET A 1 3.80 7.15 -24.23
C MET A 1 4.09 6.71 -22.81
N THR A 2 3.94 7.60 -21.82
CA THR A 2 4.15 7.26 -20.41
C THR A 2 2.87 6.59 -19.93
N THR A 3 2.86 5.26 -19.90
CA THR A 3 1.71 4.49 -19.40
C THR A 3 1.51 4.86 -17.93
N ILE A 4 0.39 5.53 -17.63
CA ILE A 4 0.00 5.82 -16.25
C ILE A 4 -0.31 4.48 -15.61
N ARG A 5 0.63 3.94 -14.82
CA ARG A 5 0.40 2.72 -14.05
C ARG A 5 -0.73 2.97 -13.06
N THR A 6 -1.72 2.11 -13.08
CA THR A 6 -2.81 2.12 -12.11
C THR A 6 -2.27 1.74 -10.73
N ILE A 7 -2.98 2.14 -9.66
CA ILE A 7 -2.59 1.85 -8.27
C ILE A 7 -2.46 0.33 -8.07
N SER A 8 -3.31 -0.46 -8.73
CA SER A 8 -3.26 -1.93 -8.74
C SER A 8 -1.95 -2.45 -9.32
N GLU A 9 -1.51 -1.96 -10.48
CA GLU A 9 -0.24 -2.39 -11.10
C GLU A 9 0.97 -2.06 -10.22
N ILE A 10 0.94 -0.93 -9.51
CA ILE A 10 2.01 -0.56 -8.57
C ILE A 10 2.03 -1.52 -7.38
N ALA A 11 0.87 -1.77 -6.77
CA ALA A 11 0.73 -2.69 -5.65
C ALA A 11 1.14 -4.13 -6.01
N GLU A 12 0.74 -4.62 -7.19
CA GLU A 12 1.13 -5.94 -7.70
C GLU A 12 2.65 -6.04 -7.90
N GLY A 13 3.31 -4.99 -8.40
CA GLY A 13 4.77 -4.91 -8.48
C GLY A 13 5.48 -5.02 -7.13
N PHE A 14 4.75 -4.78 -6.03
CA PHE A 14 5.23 -4.92 -4.67
C PHE A 14 4.82 -6.22 -3.98
N GLY A 15 4.08 -7.10 -4.67
CA GLY A 15 3.48 -8.29 -4.07
C GLY A 15 2.36 -7.97 -3.09
N LEU A 16 1.71 -6.81 -3.26
CA LEU A 16 0.58 -6.37 -2.47
C LEU A 16 -0.72 -6.58 -3.25
N THR A 17 -1.81 -6.82 -2.52
CA THR A 17 -3.16 -6.95 -3.09
C THR A 17 -4.00 -5.75 -2.69
N LEU A 18 -4.81 -5.24 -3.63
CA LEU A 18 -5.77 -4.17 -3.36
C LEU A 18 -7.20 -4.70 -3.42
N GLU A 19 -8.00 -4.31 -2.42
CA GLU A 19 -9.45 -4.49 -2.44
C GLU A 19 -10.12 -3.12 -2.40
N THR A 20 -11.13 -2.89 -3.24
CA THR A 20 -11.91 -1.65 -3.20
C THR A 20 -13.03 -1.79 -2.16
N ALA A 21 -13.11 -0.85 -1.23
CA ALA A 21 -14.15 -0.78 -0.22
C ALA A 21 -14.94 0.53 -0.37
N ILE A 22 -16.26 0.46 -0.21
CA ILE A 22 -17.11 1.65 -0.10
C ILE A 22 -17.20 2.00 1.38
N LEU A 23 -16.77 3.21 1.76
CA LEU A 23 -16.93 3.74 3.11
C LEU A 23 -18.41 4.07 3.37
N PRO A 24 -18.85 4.09 4.64
CA PRO A 24 -20.24 4.41 5.00
C PRO A 24 -20.69 5.79 4.48
N ASP A 25 -19.76 6.73 4.31
CA ASP A 25 -19.98 8.06 3.72
C ASP A 25 -20.15 8.05 2.19
N GLY A 26 -20.04 6.89 1.54
CA GLY A 26 -20.12 6.72 0.09
C GLY A 26 -18.79 6.91 -0.66
N ASP A 27 -17.72 7.26 0.06
CA ASP A 27 -16.39 7.40 -0.51
C ASP A 27 -15.75 6.05 -0.85
N ARG A 28 -14.93 6.05 -1.92
CA ARG A 28 -14.15 4.87 -2.33
C ARG A 28 -12.83 4.83 -1.59
N ALA A 29 -12.65 3.78 -0.79
CA ALA A 29 -11.40 3.41 -0.17
C ALA A 29 -10.77 2.19 -0.87
N PHE A 30 -9.48 2.03 -0.69
CA PHE A 30 -8.69 0.89 -1.10
C PHE A 30 -8.03 0.30 0.14
N ARG A 31 -8.22 -0.99 0.35
CA ARG A 31 -7.53 -1.79 1.36
C ARG A 31 -6.32 -2.43 0.71
N VAL A 32 -5.17 -2.29 1.34
CA VAL A 32 -3.90 -2.84 0.88
C VAL A 32 -3.53 -4.02 1.78
N TYR A 33 -3.22 -5.15 1.16
CA TYR A 33 -2.87 -6.40 1.83
C TYR A 33 -1.47 -6.87 1.47
N LYS A 34 -0.79 -7.47 2.44
CA LYS A 34 0.44 -8.25 2.25
C LYS A 34 0.14 -9.70 2.66
N GLY A 35 -0.12 -10.54 1.67
CA GLY A 35 -0.69 -11.87 1.90
C GLY A 35 -2.09 -11.74 2.52
N VAL A 36 -2.31 -12.35 3.68
CA VAL A 36 -3.61 -12.30 4.39
C VAL A 36 -3.76 -11.08 5.32
N ASN A 37 -2.69 -10.30 5.52
CA ASN A 37 -2.69 -9.21 6.49
C ASN A 37 -3.01 -7.88 5.79
N GLN A 38 -4.03 -7.17 6.26
CA GLN A 38 -4.28 -5.79 5.87
C GLN A 38 -3.20 -4.90 6.49
N ILE A 39 -2.48 -4.15 5.67
CA ILE A 39 -1.40 -3.25 6.13
C ILE A 39 -1.77 -1.77 6.01
N PHE A 40 -2.76 -1.44 5.18
CA PHE A 40 -3.22 -0.06 5.00
C PHE A 40 -4.66 -0.02 4.49
N ILE A 41 -5.39 1.05 4.80
CA ILE A 41 -6.70 1.38 4.20
C ILE A 41 -6.80 2.90 4.05
N GLY A 42 -7.22 3.37 2.88
CA GLY A 42 -7.37 4.80 2.64
C GLY A 42 -7.99 5.10 1.28
N THR A 43 -8.15 6.38 0.96
CA THR A 43 -8.62 6.82 -0.36
C THR A 43 -7.56 6.57 -1.44
N GLY A 44 -7.94 6.66 -2.72
CA GLY A 44 -6.98 6.50 -3.83
C GLY A 44 -5.71 7.36 -3.69
N PRO A 45 -5.81 8.66 -3.38
CA PRO A 45 -4.65 9.50 -3.10
C PRO A 45 -3.79 8.97 -1.94
N ALA A 46 -4.40 8.61 -0.82
CA ALA A 46 -3.68 8.13 0.35
C ALA A 46 -2.96 6.79 0.09
N VAL A 47 -3.59 5.86 -0.65
CA VAL A 47 -2.94 4.61 -1.05
C VAL A 47 -1.78 4.86 -1.99
N ARG A 48 -1.88 5.85 -2.89
CA ARG A 48 -0.76 6.21 -3.76
C ARG A 48 0.44 6.76 -2.98
N GLU A 49 0.19 7.62 -1.99
CA GLU A 49 1.25 8.10 -1.10
C GLU A 49 1.86 6.96 -0.29
N PHE A 50 1.03 6.06 0.24
CA PHE A 50 1.48 4.85 0.93
C PHE A 50 2.37 3.98 0.04
N LEU A 51 1.97 3.70 -1.21
CA LEU A 51 2.76 2.88 -2.13
C LEU A 51 4.07 3.55 -2.53
N ASN A 52 4.09 4.87 -2.71
CA ASN A 52 5.33 5.62 -2.95
C ASN A 52 6.27 5.56 -1.74
N ALA A 53 5.74 5.71 -0.53
CA ALA A 53 6.52 5.55 0.69
C ALA A 53 7.02 4.11 0.83
N TYR A 54 6.17 3.11 0.57
CA TYR A 54 6.51 1.68 0.59
C TYR A 54 7.61 1.32 -0.42
N GLU A 55 7.70 2.00 -1.57
CA GLU A 55 8.81 1.85 -2.52
C GLU A 55 10.13 2.38 -1.96
N ASN A 56 10.10 3.54 -1.30
CA ASN A 56 11.29 4.21 -0.76
C ASN A 56 11.77 3.61 0.58
N GLU A 57 10.84 3.18 1.41
CA GLU A 57 11.08 2.58 2.73
C GLU A 57 11.14 1.06 2.67
N ARG A 58 11.14 0.46 1.47
CA ARG A 58 11.17 -0.99 1.28
C ARG A 58 12.34 -1.54 2.12
N PRO A 59 12.08 -2.19 3.28
CA PRO A 59 13.16 -2.79 4.03
C PRO A 59 13.80 -3.77 3.05
N GLY A 60 15.11 -3.63 2.82
CA GLY A 60 15.81 -4.52 1.92
C GLY A 60 15.42 -5.96 2.23
N LEU A 61 15.37 -6.82 1.21
CA LEU A 61 15.08 -8.26 1.39
C LEU A 61 15.97 -8.94 2.45
N TYR A 62 16.99 -8.23 2.95
CA TYR A 62 17.83 -8.56 4.10
C TYR A 62 18.04 -7.35 5.03
N GLU A 63 17.03 -6.92 5.77
CA GLU A 63 17.26 -6.24 7.06
C GLU A 63 16.21 -6.73 8.05
N GLY A 64 16.58 -7.77 8.79
CA GLY A 64 15.82 -8.16 9.96
C GLY A 64 15.87 -7.07 11.03
N SER A 65 14.84 -7.07 11.88
CA SER A 65 14.97 -6.67 13.28
C SER A 65 15.50 -5.25 13.54
N MET A 66 14.64 -4.24 13.44
CA MET A 66 14.67 -2.93 14.14
C MET A 66 13.69 -2.05 13.35
N TYR A 67 12.48 -1.76 13.80
CA TYR A 67 12.25 -0.73 14.79
C TYR A 67 11.13 -1.16 15.75
N ALA A 68 11.53 -1.47 16.97
CA ALA A 68 10.67 -1.31 18.13
C ALA A 68 10.25 0.18 18.20
N TYR A 69 8.97 0.40 18.43
CA TYR A 69 8.43 1.67 18.93
C TYR A 69 9.36 2.22 20.02
N LYS A 70 9.82 3.47 19.85
CA LYS A 70 10.56 4.18 20.88
C LYS A 70 9.55 4.97 21.74
N GLU A 71 9.62 4.66 23.03
CA GLU A 71 9.08 5.29 24.24
C GLU A 71 8.62 6.75 24.13
#